data_AF-A0A844BFZ3-F1
#
_entry.id   AF-A0A844BFZ3-F1
#
_cell.length_a   1.000
_cell.length_b   1.000
_cell.length_c   1.000
_cell.angle_alpha   90.00
_cell.angle_beta   90.00
_cell.angle_gamma   90.00
#
_symmetry.space_group_name_H-M   'P 1'
#
loop_
_entity.id
_entity.type
_entity.pdbx_description
1 polymer ?
#
loop_
_entity_poly.entity_id
_entity_poly.type
_entity_poly.pdbx_seq_one_letter_code
_entity_poly.pdbx_strand_id
1 'polypeptide(L)'
;MGRWIAIAAVIATLLPTARAGQDGIFSGDVRLACEAILCLSSSAQPSQCSASLQRYFSIKLKFYSDTIKARANFLALCPAASMNSSMKALVEAIANGAGRCDAASLNATLLTYAGEGQSYVGDVLPSYCAAYTGNPYTNLGASLPVYVGTPDRYGHWVDASHYAQELASYNARIAAENAAAQGRSDGMN
;
A
#
# COMPACT_ATOMS: atom_id res chain seq x y z
N MET A 1 -14.96 -47.83 63.59
CA MET A 1 -14.21 -48.09 62.34
C MET A 1 -14.77 -47.11 61.31
N GLY A 2 -14.17 -45.94 61.12
CA GLY A 2 -13.35 -45.61 59.94
C GLY A 2 -14.25 -44.97 58.85
N ARG A 3 -13.96 -43.86 58.17
CA ARG A 3 -12.79 -42.98 58.02
C ARG A 3 -13.36 -41.58 57.71
N TRP A 4 -12.85 -40.53 58.36
CA TRP A 4 -13.13 -39.15 57.95
C TRP A 4 -12.15 -38.79 56.85
N ILE A 5 -12.65 -38.53 55.64
CA ILE A 5 -11.84 -38.00 54.55
C ILE A 5 -11.76 -36.49 54.76
N ALA A 6 -10.59 -36.00 55.21
CA ALA A 6 -10.29 -34.58 55.22
C ALA A 6 -10.07 -34.11 53.78
N ILE A 7 -11.01 -33.31 53.26
CA ILE A 7 -10.86 -32.62 51.98
C ILE A 7 -9.92 -31.43 52.23
N ALA A 8 -8.68 -31.52 51.77
CA ALA A 8 -7.76 -30.39 51.74
C ALA A 8 -8.22 -29.41 50.65
N ALA A 9 -8.78 -28.27 51.06
CA ALA A 9 -9.07 -27.17 50.17
C ALA A 9 -7.76 -26.50 49.74
N VAL A 10 -7.28 -26.82 48.54
CA VAL A 10 -6.17 -26.10 47.89
C VAL A 10 -6.74 -24.77 47.39
N ILE A 11 -6.49 -23.69 48.13
CA ILE A 11 -6.76 -22.33 47.67
C ILE A 11 -5.72 -22.01 46.60
N ALA A 12 -6.09 -22.20 45.34
CA ALA A 12 -5.33 -21.69 44.21
C ALA A 12 -5.47 -20.17 44.21
N THR A 13 -4.49 -19.47 44.78
CA THR A 13 -4.36 -18.03 44.65
C THR A 13 -4.10 -17.69 43.19
N LEU A 14 -5.13 -17.18 42.51
CA LEU A 14 -5.01 -16.51 41.22
C LEU A 14 -4.17 -15.24 41.44
N LEU A 15 -2.85 -15.38 41.31
CA LEU A 15 -1.96 -14.24 41.10
C LEU A 15 -2.35 -13.60 39.75
N PRO A 16 -2.70 -12.31 39.69
CA PRO A 16 -2.75 -11.62 38.42
C PRO A 16 -1.33 -11.65 37.87
N THR A 17 -1.12 -12.41 36.79
CA THR A 17 0.08 -12.27 35.96
C THR A 17 0.00 -10.90 35.31
N ALA A 18 0.55 -9.89 35.98
CA ALA A 18 0.90 -8.64 35.34
C ALA A 18 1.86 -9.00 34.20
N ARG A 19 1.35 -9.02 32.97
CA ARG A 19 2.20 -8.93 31.79
C ARG A 19 2.87 -7.56 31.87
N ALA A 20 4.08 -7.52 32.37
CA ALA A 20 4.96 -6.39 32.14
C ALA A 20 5.19 -6.34 30.62
N GLY A 21 4.41 -5.50 29.95
CA GLY A 21 4.73 -5.05 28.60
C GLY A 21 6.12 -4.42 28.63
N GLN A 22 6.86 -4.61 27.55
CA GLN A 22 8.19 -4.03 27.35
C GLN A 22 8.06 -2.50 27.22
N ASP A 23 7.82 -1.79 28.33
CA ASP A 23 7.48 -0.36 28.37
C ASP A 23 8.72 0.58 28.38
N GLY A 24 9.86 0.14 27.84
CA GLY A 24 11.10 0.92 27.90
C GLY A 24 11.49 1.70 26.64
N ILE A 25 11.10 1.25 25.44
CA ILE A 25 11.70 1.71 24.17
C ILE A 25 10.67 2.19 23.12
N PHE A 26 9.40 1.81 23.25
CA PHE A 26 8.35 2.12 22.27
C PHE A 26 7.14 2.82 22.92
N SER A 27 7.32 4.06 23.38
CA SER A 27 6.20 4.90 23.84
C SER A 27 5.99 6.12 22.93
N GLY A 28 4.74 6.60 22.84
CA GLY A 28 4.38 7.76 22.03
C GLY A 28 4.61 7.59 20.53
N ASP A 29 5.15 8.62 19.89
CA ASP A 29 5.34 8.67 18.43
C ASP A 29 6.31 7.59 17.89
N VAL A 30 7.26 7.10 18.71
CA VAL A 30 8.16 6.00 18.31
C VAL A 30 7.38 4.71 18.03
N ARG A 31 6.42 4.38 18.90
CA ARG A 31 5.54 3.23 18.72
C ARG A 31 4.68 3.38 17.47
N LEU A 32 4.04 4.54 17.32
CA LEU A 32 3.18 4.83 16.17
C LEU A 32 3.96 4.82 14.85
N ALA A 33 5.23 5.26 14.85
CA ALA A 33 6.09 5.19 13.68
C ALA A 33 6.38 3.74 13.27
N CYS A 34 6.77 2.87 14.21
CA CYS A 34 7.01 1.46 13.91
C CYS A 34 5.75 0.72 13.45
N GLU A 35 4.62 0.97 14.11
CA GLU A 35 3.33 0.42 13.69
C GLU A 35 2.92 0.95 12.30
N ALA A 36 3.16 2.23 12.01
CA ALA A 36 2.86 2.81 10.70
C ALA A 36 3.69 2.16 9.58
N ILE A 37 4.99 1.90 9.79
CA ILE A 37 5.80 1.16 8.80
C ILE A 37 5.15 -0.21 8.55
N LEU A 38 4.87 -0.99 9.59
CA LEU A 38 4.28 -2.32 9.44
C LEU A 38 2.92 -2.29 8.74
N CYS A 39 2.05 -1.36 9.14
CA CYS A 39 0.71 -1.21 8.60
C CYS A 39 0.69 -0.72 7.15
N LEU A 40 1.62 0.16 6.78
CA LEU A 40 1.74 0.63 5.40
C LEU A 40 2.29 -0.49 4.52
N SER A 41 3.31 -1.22 4.98
CA SER A 41 3.97 -2.32 4.27
C SER A 41 3.10 -3.59 4.07
N SER A 42 1.89 -3.62 4.65
CA SER A 42 0.94 -4.73 4.56
C SER A 42 -0.27 -4.34 3.70
N SER A 43 -0.80 -5.29 2.94
CA SER A 43 -2.07 -5.15 2.20
C SER A 43 -3.31 -5.23 3.10
N ALA A 44 -3.16 -5.67 4.36
CA ALA A 44 -4.24 -5.72 5.35
C ALA A 44 -4.11 -4.56 6.35
N GLN A 45 -5.17 -3.75 6.46
CA GLN A 45 -5.30 -2.69 7.46
C GLN A 45 -6.33 -3.07 8.53
N PRO A 46 -5.97 -3.90 9.51
CA PRO A 46 -6.84 -4.20 10.63
C PRO A 46 -7.03 -2.95 11.50
N SER A 47 -8.07 -2.94 12.35
CA SER A 47 -8.44 -1.78 13.18
C SER A 47 -7.30 -1.28 14.09
N GLN A 48 -6.35 -2.16 14.46
CA GLN A 48 -5.16 -1.78 15.22
C GLN A 48 -4.23 -0.79 14.50
N CYS A 49 -4.31 -0.66 13.16
CA CYS A 49 -3.53 0.30 12.40
C CYS A 49 -4.09 1.73 12.43
N SER A 50 -5.31 1.92 12.92
CA SER A 50 -6.01 3.21 12.83
C SER A 50 -5.23 4.36 13.47
N ALA A 51 -4.70 4.19 14.67
CA ALA A 51 -3.99 5.25 15.39
C ALA A 51 -2.69 5.66 14.69
N SER A 52 -1.88 4.68 14.28
CA SER A 52 -0.59 4.88 13.61
C SER A 52 -0.76 5.48 12.22
N LEU A 53 -1.75 5.01 11.45
CA LEU A 53 -2.09 5.57 10.14
C LEU A 53 -2.67 6.98 10.26
N GLN A 54 -3.57 7.23 11.21
CA GLN A 54 -4.10 8.59 11.45
C GLN A 54 -2.97 9.56 11.78
N ARG A 55 -2.05 9.16 12.66
CA ARG A 55 -0.88 9.98 12.97
C ARG A 55 -0.05 10.26 11.73
N TYR A 56 0.30 9.23 10.95
CA TYR A 56 1.08 9.37 9.73
C TYR A 56 0.41 10.29 8.69
N PHE A 57 -0.88 10.08 8.39
CA PHE A 57 -1.60 10.86 7.40
C PHE A 57 -1.97 12.26 7.87
N SER A 58 -2.05 12.51 9.18
CA SER A 58 -2.21 13.85 9.74
C SER A 58 -1.01 14.76 9.47
N ILE A 59 0.17 14.18 9.18
CA ILE A 59 1.36 14.94 8.76
C ILE A 59 1.11 15.44 7.34
N LYS A 60 0.74 16.72 7.25
CA LYS A 60 0.50 17.47 6.02
C LYS A 60 1.04 18.88 6.19
N LEU A 61 1.99 19.25 5.34
CA LEU A 61 2.57 20.58 5.29
C LEU A 61 2.10 21.33 4.03
N LYS A 62 2.45 22.61 3.93
CA LYS A 62 2.08 23.47 2.80
C LYS A 62 2.60 22.91 1.46
N PHE A 63 3.84 22.41 1.45
CA PHE A 63 4.48 21.86 0.26
C PHE A 63 4.57 20.34 0.32
N TYR A 64 4.41 19.70 -0.83
CA TYR A 64 4.44 18.23 -0.94
C TYR A 64 5.81 17.66 -0.55
N SER A 65 6.89 18.31 -0.99
CA SER A 65 8.26 17.95 -0.61
C SER A 65 8.49 18.00 0.90
N ASP A 66 7.95 19.03 1.58
CA ASP A 66 8.05 19.14 3.04
C ASP A 66 7.22 18.07 3.75
N THR A 67 6.05 17.73 3.19
CA THR A 67 5.21 16.62 3.69
C THR A 67 5.96 15.29 3.60
N ILE A 68 6.62 15.01 2.47
CA ILE A 68 7.44 13.80 2.30
C ILE A 68 8.55 13.77 3.36
N LYS A 69 9.31 14.86 3.52
CA LYS A 69 10.40 14.95 4.51
C LYS A 69 9.87 14.73 5.93
N ALA A 70 8.77 15.37 6.30
CA ALA A 70 8.20 15.24 7.64
C ALA A 70 7.68 13.81 7.91
N ARG A 71 7.06 13.17 6.91
CA ARG A 71 6.63 11.77 7.01
C ARG A 71 7.82 10.82 7.12
N ALA A 72 8.88 11.02 6.33
CA ALA A 72 10.12 10.25 6.45
C ALA A 72 10.74 10.41 7.85
N ASN A 73 10.80 11.63 8.37
CA ASN A 73 11.31 11.91 9.72
C ASN A 73 10.47 11.24 10.82
N PHE A 74 9.14 11.24 10.68
CA PHE A 74 8.26 10.51 11.61
C PHE A 74 8.54 9.00 11.57
N LEU A 75 8.62 8.40 10.38
CA LEU A 75 8.93 6.97 10.24
C LEU A 75 10.33 6.63 10.77
N ALA A 76 11.30 7.54 10.62
CA ALA A 76 12.65 7.41 11.14
C ALA A 76 12.74 7.38 12.67
N LEU A 77 11.67 7.75 13.39
CA LEU A 77 11.59 7.53 14.85
C LEU A 77 11.60 6.04 15.20
N CYS A 78 11.19 5.17 14.27
CA CYS A 78 11.29 3.73 14.47
C CYS A 78 12.75 3.26 14.31
N PRO A 79 13.36 2.58 15.30
CA PRO A 79 14.74 2.09 15.19
C PRO A 79 14.97 1.16 13.98
N ALA A 80 13.94 0.39 13.58
CA ALA A 80 14.01 -0.49 12.41
C ALA A 80 14.11 0.27 11.08
N ALA A 81 13.67 1.54 11.02
CA ALA A 81 13.67 2.36 9.80
C ALA A 81 15.06 2.50 9.15
N SER A 82 16.12 2.38 9.94
CA SER A 82 17.50 2.56 9.49
C SER A 82 18.38 1.31 9.62
N MET A 83 17.78 0.15 9.94
CA MET A 83 18.52 -1.08 10.26
C MET A 83 19.38 -1.60 9.09
N ASN A 84 18.96 -1.36 7.85
CA ASN A 84 19.71 -1.67 6.64
C ASN A 84 19.23 -0.79 5.46
N SER A 85 19.91 -0.90 4.32
CA SER A 85 19.56 -0.15 3.10
C SER A 85 18.13 -0.43 2.61
N SER A 86 17.66 -1.68 2.71
CA SER A 86 16.30 -2.06 2.29
C SER A 86 15.22 -1.38 3.14
N MET A 87 15.41 -1.28 4.46
CA MET A 87 14.48 -0.55 5.33
C MET A 87 14.51 0.96 5.08
N LYS A 88 15.68 1.55 4.80
CA LYS A 88 15.78 2.97 4.44
C LYS A 88 15.02 3.26 3.14
N ALA A 89 15.24 2.44 2.11
CA ALA A 89 14.53 2.53 0.84
C ALA A 89 13.02 2.37 1.01
N LEU A 90 12.59 1.46 1.90
CA LEU A 90 11.18 1.28 2.24
C LEU A 90 10.57 2.55 2.84
N VAL A 91 11.23 3.14 3.84
CA VAL A 91 10.76 4.35 4.52
C VAL A 91 10.66 5.52 3.56
N GLU A 92 11.66 5.70 2.70
CA GLU A 92 11.65 6.71 1.64
C GLU A 92 10.49 6.47 0.66
N ALA A 93 10.29 5.23 0.22
CA ALA A 93 9.18 4.87 -0.66
C ALA A 93 7.82 5.17 -0.01
N ILE A 94 7.61 4.73 1.24
CA ILE A 94 6.39 5.01 2.00
C ILE A 94 6.16 6.53 2.09
N ALA A 95 7.18 7.31 2.46
CA ALA A 95 7.09 8.77 2.58
C ALA A 95 6.74 9.47 1.25
N ASN A 96 7.27 8.96 0.13
CA ASN A 96 6.93 9.42 -1.22
C ASN A 96 5.54 8.97 -1.70
N GLY A 97 4.81 8.21 -0.88
CA GLY A 97 3.43 7.82 -1.13
C GLY A 97 3.27 6.39 -1.62
N ALA A 98 4.23 5.48 -1.41
CA ALA A 98 4.13 4.12 -1.93
C ALA A 98 2.95 3.28 -1.39
N GLY A 99 2.25 3.75 -0.35
CA GLY A 99 0.91 3.24 0.01
C GLY A 99 -0.20 3.58 -1.00
N ARG A 100 0.12 4.21 -2.13
CA ARG A 100 -0.76 4.63 -3.24
C ARG A 100 -0.30 4.01 -4.57
N CYS A 101 0.25 2.81 -4.52
CA CYS A 101 0.64 2.05 -5.71
C CYS A 101 -0.47 1.07 -6.15
N ASP A 102 -1.71 1.32 -5.76
CA ASP A 102 -2.90 0.63 -6.26
C ASP A 102 -3.34 1.20 -7.63
N ALA A 103 -4.15 0.43 -8.36
CA ALA A 103 -4.59 0.79 -9.71
C ALA A 103 -5.25 2.18 -9.78
N ALA A 104 -6.15 2.50 -8.84
CA ALA A 104 -6.88 3.77 -8.86
C ALA A 104 -5.93 4.96 -8.63
N SER A 105 -5.01 4.84 -7.69
CA SER A 105 -4.01 5.86 -7.42
C SER A 105 -3.06 6.08 -8.60
N LEU A 106 -2.61 5.00 -9.26
CA LEU A 106 -1.77 5.09 -10.45
C LEU A 106 -2.50 5.75 -11.62
N ASN A 107 -3.75 5.35 -11.88
CA ASN A 107 -4.58 5.94 -12.93
C ASN A 107 -4.81 7.45 -12.72
N ALA A 108 -4.97 7.89 -11.47
CA ALA A 108 -5.12 9.30 -11.15
C ALA A 108 -3.79 10.08 -11.24
N THR A 109 -2.70 9.48 -10.76
CA THR A 109 -1.40 10.16 -10.62
C THR A 109 -0.63 10.23 -11.93
N LEU A 110 -0.79 9.23 -12.81
CA LEU A 110 -0.11 9.13 -14.09
C LEU A 110 -0.93 9.67 -15.26
N LEU A 111 -2.10 10.25 -14.97
CA LEU A 111 -2.92 10.92 -15.96
C LEU A 111 -2.20 12.16 -16.50
N THR A 112 -1.96 12.16 -17.81
CA THR A 112 -1.31 13.25 -18.54
C THR A 112 -2.26 13.79 -19.60
N TYR A 113 -2.35 15.12 -19.71
CA TYR A 113 -3.16 15.80 -20.73
C TYR A 113 -2.27 16.11 -21.93
N ALA A 114 -2.64 15.59 -23.11
CA ALA A 114 -1.86 15.69 -24.35
C ALA A 114 -2.27 16.89 -25.24
N GLY A 115 -3.24 17.70 -24.81
CA GLY A 115 -3.86 18.75 -25.63
C GLY A 115 -5.13 18.28 -26.32
N GLU A 116 -5.92 19.19 -26.90
CA GLU A 116 -7.16 18.88 -27.65
C GLU A 116 -8.19 18.03 -26.89
N GLY A 117 -8.19 18.10 -25.55
CA GLY A 117 -9.06 17.28 -24.70
C GLY A 117 -8.64 15.81 -24.61
N GLN A 118 -7.49 15.43 -25.17
CA GLN A 118 -6.93 14.09 -25.05
C GLN A 118 -6.15 13.94 -23.74
N SER A 119 -6.32 12.79 -23.11
CA SER A 119 -5.56 12.38 -21.94
C SER A 119 -5.16 10.92 -22.06
N TYR A 120 -3.99 10.58 -21.54
CA TYR A 120 -3.55 9.19 -21.41
C TYR A 120 -3.00 8.94 -20.01
N VAL A 121 -3.01 7.68 -19.60
CA VAL A 121 -2.37 7.24 -18.35
C VAL A 121 -1.03 6.62 -18.71
N GLY A 122 0.06 7.09 -18.09
CA GLY A 122 1.38 6.49 -18.28
C GLY A 122 1.42 5.02 -17.84
N ASP A 123 2.11 4.19 -18.61
CA ASP A 123 2.27 2.74 -18.42
C ASP A 123 3.53 2.34 -17.64
N VAL A 124 4.36 3.32 -17.27
CA VAL A 124 5.58 3.10 -16.48
C VAL A 124 5.26 3.18 -14.99
N LEU A 125 5.49 2.08 -14.27
CA LEU A 125 5.37 2.06 -12.81
C LEU A 125 6.42 3.02 -12.20
N PRO A 126 6.01 4.00 -11.37
CA PRO A 126 6.95 4.92 -10.74
C PRO A 126 8.01 4.20 -9.91
N SER A 127 9.23 4.73 -9.89
CA SER A 127 10.36 4.12 -9.17
C SER A 127 10.09 3.90 -7.68
N TYR A 128 9.35 4.81 -7.04
CA TYR A 128 8.94 4.65 -5.64
C TYR A 128 7.98 3.47 -5.45
N CYS A 129 7.13 3.18 -6.42
CA CYS A 129 6.29 1.98 -6.41
C CYS A 129 7.14 0.73 -6.62
N ALA A 130 8.03 0.71 -7.61
CA ALA A 130 8.92 -0.43 -7.83
C ALA A 130 9.80 -0.76 -6.60
N ALA A 131 10.36 0.27 -5.95
CA ALA A 131 11.17 0.12 -4.74
C ALA A 131 10.35 -0.39 -3.54
N TYR A 132 9.06 -0.06 -3.51
CA TYR A 132 8.15 -0.50 -2.46
C TYR A 132 7.71 -1.94 -2.64
N THR A 133 7.37 -2.31 -3.87
CA THR A 133 6.79 -3.60 -4.21
C THR A 133 7.82 -4.71 -4.32
N GLY A 134 9.06 -4.37 -4.68
CA GLY A 134 10.22 -5.27 -4.64
C GLY A 134 10.95 -5.29 -3.30
N ASN A 135 10.46 -4.57 -2.27
CA ASN A 135 11.12 -4.53 -0.98
C ASN A 135 10.91 -5.85 -0.21
N PRO A 136 11.96 -6.46 0.39
CA PRO A 136 11.82 -7.72 1.13
C PRO A 136 10.93 -7.62 2.38
N TYR A 137 10.58 -6.41 2.82
CA TYR A 137 9.75 -6.16 3.99
C TYR A 137 8.29 -5.81 3.65
N THR A 138 7.88 -5.89 2.38
CA THR A 138 6.49 -5.72 1.98
C THR A 138 5.89 -7.04 1.50
N ASN A 139 4.59 -7.24 1.74
CA ASN A 139 3.83 -8.39 1.23
C ASN A 139 2.80 -7.94 0.19
N LEU A 140 3.29 -7.27 -0.87
CA LEU A 140 2.45 -6.64 -1.89
C LEU A 140 2.55 -7.34 -3.25
N GLY A 141 3.51 -8.27 -3.42
CA GLY A 141 3.91 -8.80 -4.73
C GLY A 141 2.79 -9.46 -5.54
N ALA A 142 1.79 -10.07 -4.90
CA ALA A 142 0.64 -10.68 -5.60
C ALA A 142 -0.52 -9.70 -5.86
N SER A 143 -0.47 -8.50 -5.29
CA SER A 143 -1.53 -7.48 -5.37
C SER A 143 -1.14 -6.27 -6.22
N LEU A 144 -0.03 -6.36 -6.95
CA LEU A 144 0.44 -5.25 -7.77
C LEU A 144 -0.50 -5.00 -8.93
N PRO A 145 -0.85 -3.74 -9.22
CA PRO A 145 -1.61 -3.44 -10.40
C PRO A 145 -0.79 -3.72 -11.65
N VAL A 146 -1.49 -4.15 -12.69
CA VAL A 146 -0.94 -4.47 -14.00
C VAL A 146 -1.52 -3.48 -15.00
N TYR A 147 -0.71 -2.97 -15.92
CA TYR A 147 -1.20 -2.09 -16.98
C TYR A 147 -1.86 -2.92 -18.10
N VAL A 148 -3.04 -2.49 -18.52
CA VAL A 148 -3.79 -3.09 -19.64
C VAL A 148 -3.75 -2.15 -20.83
N GLY A 149 -3.41 -2.69 -22.00
CA GLY A 149 -3.43 -1.97 -23.26
C GLY A 149 -2.24 -1.05 -23.47
N THR A 150 -2.44 0.03 -24.24
CA THR A 150 -1.41 1.02 -24.56
C THR A 150 -1.89 2.44 -24.23
N PRO A 151 -1.00 3.37 -23.81
CA PRO A 151 -1.41 4.72 -23.44
C PRO A 151 -2.16 5.48 -24.54
N ASP A 152 -1.75 5.32 -25.80
CA ASP A 152 -2.36 5.98 -26.97
C ASP A 152 -3.77 5.46 -27.30
N ARG A 153 -4.13 4.29 -26.76
CA ARG A 153 -5.45 3.66 -26.94
C ARG A 153 -6.20 3.53 -25.62
N TYR A 154 -6.06 4.51 -24.73
CA TYR A 154 -6.73 4.56 -23.44
C TYR A 154 -6.50 3.29 -22.60
N GLY A 155 -5.23 2.88 -22.48
CA GLY A 155 -4.79 1.89 -21.51
C GLY A 155 -4.84 2.43 -20.09
N HIS A 156 -4.86 1.52 -19.11
CA HIS A 156 -4.99 1.85 -17.69
C HIS A 156 -4.45 0.76 -16.77
N TRP A 157 -4.10 1.15 -15.54
CA TRP A 157 -3.73 0.23 -14.47
C TRP A 157 -4.96 -0.46 -13.90
N VAL A 158 -4.87 -1.76 -13.63
CA VAL A 158 -5.93 -2.57 -13.01
C VAL A 158 -5.35 -3.48 -11.94
N ASP A 159 -6.14 -3.88 -10.96
CA ASP A 159 -5.71 -4.89 -10.00
C ASP A 159 -5.38 -6.20 -10.72
N ALA A 160 -4.32 -6.91 -10.29
CA ALA A 160 -3.90 -8.16 -10.92
C ALA A 160 -5.05 -9.19 -11.02
N SER A 161 -5.96 -9.23 -10.04
CA SER A 161 -7.12 -10.14 -10.05
C SER A 161 -8.12 -9.85 -11.16
N HIS A 162 -8.18 -8.62 -11.67
CA HIS A 162 -9.09 -8.19 -12.73
C HIS A 162 -8.44 -8.15 -14.12
N TYR A 163 -7.13 -8.40 -14.20
CA TYR A 163 -6.36 -8.25 -15.44
C TYR A 163 -6.96 -8.98 -16.64
N ALA A 164 -7.32 -10.26 -16.49
CA ALA A 164 -7.85 -11.06 -17.59
C ALA A 164 -9.19 -10.51 -18.13
N GLN A 165 -10.06 -10.05 -17.24
CA GLN A 165 -11.35 -9.47 -17.62
C GLN A 165 -11.16 -8.12 -18.33
N GLU A 166 -10.31 -7.27 -17.78
CA GLU A 166 -10.04 -5.94 -18.32
C GLU A 166 -9.32 -6.00 -19.67
N LEU A 167 -8.39 -6.95 -19.83
CA LEU A 167 -7.73 -7.20 -21.11
C LEU A 167 -8.71 -7.67 -22.18
N ALA A 168 -9.68 -8.51 -21.84
CA ALA A 168 -10.72 -8.93 -22.78
C ALA A 168 -11.60 -7.74 -23.20
N SER A 169 -12.02 -6.91 -22.25
CA SER A 169 -12.78 -5.69 -22.52
C SER A 169 -12.01 -4.70 -23.40
N TYR A 170 -10.72 -4.50 -23.12
CA TYR A 170 -9.82 -3.69 -23.92
C TYR A 170 -9.73 -4.21 -25.36
N ASN A 171 -9.42 -5.50 -25.54
CA ASN A 171 -9.27 -6.10 -26.87
C ASN A 171 -10.56 -6.02 -27.70
N ALA A 172 -11.72 -6.22 -27.07
CA ALA A 172 -13.01 -6.09 -27.72
C ALA A 172 -13.27 -4.65 -28.23
N ARG A 173 -12.94 -3.63 -27.41
CA ARG A 173 -13.01 -2.23 -27.82
C ARG A 173 -12.11 -1.94 -29.01
N ILE A 174 -10.83 -2.34 -28.94
CA ILE A 174 -9.86 -2.09 -30.02
C ILE A 174 -10.30 -2.76 -31.32
N ALA A 175 -10.83 -3.99 -31.26
CA ALA A 175 -11.35 -4.67 -32.44
C ALA A 175 -12.52 -3.89 -33.09
N ALA A 176 -13.46 -3.38 -32.28
CA ALA A 176 -14.58 -2.59 -32.77
C ALA A 176 -14.14 -1.26 -33.40
N GLU A 177 -13.20 -0.54 -32.76
CA GLU A 177 -12.62 0.70 -33.29
C GLU A 177 -11.90 0.48 -34.62
N ASN A 178 -11.09 -0.59 -34.71
CA ASN A 178 -10.33 -0.89 -35.93
C ASN A 178 -11.26 -1.30 -37.08
N ALA A 179 -12.31 -2.07 -36.82
CA ALA A 179 -13.31 -2.44 -37.83
C ALA A 179 -14.08 -1.20 -38.33
N ALA A 180 -14.44 -0.28 -37.44
CA ALA A 180 -15.10 0.98 -37.82
C ALA A 180 -14.19 1.88 -38.68
N ALA A 181 -12.90 1.95 -38.37
CA ALA A 181 -11.92 2.70 -39.15
C ALA A 181 -11.73 2.13 -40.57
N GLN A 182 -11.66 0.81 -40.70
CA GLN A 182 -11.53 0.12 -42.00
C GLN A 182 -12.78 0.31 -42.87
N GLY A 183 -13.98 0.17 -42.30
CA GLY A 183 -15.22 0.42 -43.05
C GLY A 183 -15.33 1.86 -43.55
N ARG A 184 -14.78 2.83 -42.80
CA ARG A 184 -14.70 4.23 -43.23
C ARG A 184 -13.71 4.45 -44.37
N SER A 185 -12.56 3.78 -44.36
CA SER A 185 -11.59 3.89 -45.47
C SER A 185 -12.10 3.23 -46.75
N ASP A 186 -12.81 2.10 -46.64
CA ASP A 186 -13.32 1.36 -47.79
C ASP A 186 -14.48 2.07 -48.48
N GLY A 187 -15.31 2.82 -47.74
CA GLY A 187 -16.38 3.64 -48.30
C GLY A 187 -15.94 4.97 -48.91
N MET A 188 -14.64 5.28 -48.87
CA MET A 188 -14.04 6.51 -49.41
C MET A 188 -13.25 6.28 -50.71
N ASN A 189 -13.18 5.02 -51.18
CA ASN A 189 -12.56 4.60 -52.45
C ASN A 189 -13.60 4.25 -53.51
#